data_AF-G7E090-F1
#
_entry.id   AF-G7E090-F1
#
_cell.length_a   1.000
_cell.length_b   1.000
_cell.length_c   1.000
_cell.angle_alpha   90.00
_cell.angle_beta   90.00
_cell.angle_gamma   90.00
#
_symmetry.space_group_name_H-M   'P 1'
#
loop_
_entity.id
_entity.type
_entity.pdbx_description
1 polymer ?
#
loop_
_entity_poly.entity_id
_entity_poly.type
_entity_poly.pdbx_seq_one_letter_code
_entity_poly.pdbx_strand_id
1 'polypeptide(L)'
;MYYDLSLPWPAIPAESSKSVKGKQKAKPSDDDGSEIKQRAAVEALSSHVSRDQIKRAVELAAQLSYDAVAFNSYVPVGALASPSQLPSLNALGIKGLVAPFPDLDIRHSSSVATQRLLQLSRVTIAVDEQSISGGKGNGLFFTSANASALASFDIVAAHPLDGASFTYVCLSLSGPGPSGVDIITLDLAIAPRLPFQLKRSAVVFAVKQGVFFEIAYGPMMRSSSASSTAYQGLPEGLIGRGPGREVPKDARKYIIAGARELVRLTKGKNIILSSEIRRAMELRAPEDLFNLCHIFGLKSDDARKTLQDNPKAAVLHGYAIRKTHRAVIGVPTIKPLGTTELVTKPHDRIVAKTKRKPAEDARPENLIPAQAPSQPATKRQRTD
;
A
#
# COMPACT_ATOMS: atom_id res chain seq x y z
N MET A 1 -19.26 2.13 4.22
CA MET A 1 -18.25 1.10 3.91
C MET A 1 -17.19 1.13 4.99
N TYR A 2 -16.78 -0.03 5.49
CA TYR A 2 -15.77 -0.19 6.52
C TYR A 2 -14.53 -0.88 5.97
N TYR A 3 -13.36 -0.46 6.48
CA TYR A 3 -12.06 -0.90 5.97
C TYR A 3 -11.18 -1.34 7.13
N ASP A 4 -10.39 -2.39 6.92
CA ASP A 4 -9.25 -2.71 7.78
C ASP A 4 -7.98 -2.71 6.95
N LEU A 5 -7.11 -1.72 7.17
CA LEU A 5 -5.97 -1.49 6.30
C LEU A 5 -4.68 -2.15 6.80
N SER A 6 -4.71 -3.01 7.82
CA SER A 6 -3.48 -3.55 8.43
C SER A 6 -3.58 -5.02 8.86
N LEU A 7 -4.15 -5.91 8.03
CA LEU A 7 -4.02 -7.34 8.29
C LEU A 7 -2.59 -7.79 7.99
N PRO A 8 -1.88 -8.48 8.91
CA PRO A 8 -0.50 -8.87 8.66
C PRO A 8 -0.42 -9.89 7.53
N TRP A 9 0.55 -9.70 6.65
CA TRP A 9 0.97 -10.67 5.65
C TRP A 9 2.37 -11.18 6.00
N PRO A 10 2.69 -12.47 5.80
CA PRO A 10 3.99 -13.02 6.18
C PRO A 10 5.16 -12.24 5.57
N ALA A 11 6.13 -11.87 6.41
CA ALA A 11 7.38 -11.27 5.99
C ALA A 11 8.34 -12.35 5.44
N ILE A 12 9.12 -12.03 4.41
CA ILE A 12 10.13 -12.95 3.87
C ILE A 12 11.25 -13.12 4.91
N PRO A 13 11.66 -14.35 5.25
CA PRO A 13 12.87 -14.55 6.05
C PRO A 13 14.07 -14.00 5.27
N ALA A 14 14.87 -13.13 5.89
CA ALA A 14 16.09 -12.60 5.28
C ALA A 14 16.95 -13.78 4.80
N GLU A 15 17.16 -13.91 3.49
CA GLU A 15 18.00 -14.96 2.92
C GLU A 15 19.40 -14.84 3.53
N SER A 16 19.81 -15.83 4.33
CA SER A 16 21.21 -15.98 4.71
C SER A 16 21.99 -16.22 3.43
N SER A 17 22.89 -15.31 3.09
CA SER A 17 23.75 -15.38 1.91
C SER A 17 24.65 -16.61 1.95
N LYS A 18 24.18 -17.74 1.41
CA LYS A 18 25.04 -18.85 0.98
C LYS A 18 25.14 -18.81 -0.54
N SER A 19 26.27 -18.31 -1.01
CA SER A 19 26.64 -18.25 -2.41
C SER A 19 26.77 -19.66 -2.99
N VAL A 20 25.86 -20.05 -3.88
CA VAL A 20 26.05 -21.21 -4.75
C VAL A 20 26.36 -20.71 -6.16
N LYS A 21 27.65 -20.83 -6.54
CA LYS A 21 28.14 -20.59 -7.89
C LYS A 21 27.60 -21.68 -8.83
N GLY A 22 26.80 -21.28 -9.81
CA GLY A 22 26.42 -22.14 -10.94
C GLY A 22 26.01 -21.30 -12.15
N LYS A 23 26.92 -21.12 -13.10
CA LYS A 23 26.63 -20.50 -14.41
C LYS A 23 25.83 -21.48 -15.26
N GLN A 24 24.60 -21.12 -15.65
CA GLN A 24 24.02 -21.54 -16.92
C GLN A 24 23.01 -20.51 -17.42
N LYS A 25 23.10 -20.20 -18.70
CA LYS A 25 22.49 -19.07 -19.40
C LYS A 25 21.27 -19.59 -20.15
N ALA A 26 20.05 -19.17 -19.77
CA ALA A 26 18.82 -19.51 -20.47
C ALA A 26 18.09 -18.24 -20.96
N LYS A 27 17.58 -18.28 -22.20
CA LYS A 27 16.79 -17.22 -22.88
C LYS A 27 15.36 -17.14 -22.31
N PRO A 28 14.67 -15.99 -22.42
CA PRO A 28 13.34 -15.80 -21.85
C PRO A 28 12.25 -16.29 -22.82
N SER A 29 11.30 -17.09 -22.32
CA SER A 29 10.05 -17.43 -23.00
C SER A 29 8.89 -17.43 -21.99
N ASP A 30 7.87 -16.64 -22.35
CA ASP A 30 6.44 -16.66 -22.04
C ASP A 30 5.88 -16.57 -20.60
N ASP A 31 4.84 -15.72 -20.50
CA ASP A 31 4.25 -15.05 -19.32
C ASP A 31 3.41 -15.98 -18.41
N ASP A 32 2.96 -17.15 -18.89
CA ASP A 32 2.09 -18.07 -18.13
C ASP A 32 2.82 -18.86 -17.03
N GLY A 33 4.15 -19.00 -17.13
CA GLY A 33 4.94 -19.70 -16.11
C GLY A 33 5.16 -18.88 -14.82
N SER A 34 4.82 -17.59 -14.85
CA SER A 34 5.03 -16.66 -13.73
C SER A 34 3.96 -16.83 -12.64
N GLU A 35 2.70 -17.05 -13.03
CA GLU A 35 1.57 -17.17 -12.10
C GLU A 35 1.61 -18.47 -11.27
N ILE A 36 1.98 -19.60 -11.89
CA ILE A 36 2.07 -20.91 -11.21
C ILE A 36 3.23 -20.93 -10.20
N LYS A 37 4.36 -20.31 -10.56
CA LYS A 37 5.52 -20.18 -9.66
C LYS A 37 5.25 -19.21 -8.51
N GLN A 38 4.47 -18.15 -8.75
CA GLN A 38 4.04 -17.23 -7.72
C GLN A 38 3.03 -17.88 -6.75
N ARG A 39 2.05 -18.65 -7.26
CA ARG A 39 1.13 -19.44 -6.43
C ARG A 39 1.87 -20.42 -5.52
N ALA A 40 2.83 -21.16 -6.07
CA ALA A 40 3.67 -22.09 -5.31
C ALA A 40 4.57 -21.38 -4.29
N ALA A 41 5.07 -20.17 -4.59
CA ALA A 41 5.86 -19.38 -3.64
C ALA A 41 5.00 -18.80 -2.50
N VAL A 42 3.78 -18.35 -2.80
CA VAL A 42 2.78 -17.92 -1.80
C VAL A 42 2.36 -19.07 -0.88
N GLU A 43 2.20 -20.26 -1.45
CA GLU A 43 1.88 -21.49 -0.73
C GLU A 43 3.07 -22.02 0.08
N ALA A 44 4.30 -21.82 -0.39
CA ALA A 44 5.52 -22.24 0.29
C ALA A 44 6.03 -21.27 1.38
N LEU A 45 5.70 -19.97 1.32
CA LEU A 45 6.22 -18.96 2.26
C LEU A 45 5.32 -18.73 3.49
N SER A 46 4.14 -19.33 3.50
CA SER A 46 3.32 -19.43 4.71
C SER A 46 3.35 -20.89 5.15
N SER A 47 3.71 -21.16 6.41
CA SER A 47 3.29 -22.43 7.00
C SER A 47 1.78 -22.55 6.76
N HIS A 48 1.26 -23.69 6.30
CA HIS A 48 -0.18 -23.86 6.02
C HIS A 48 -1.07 -23.31 7.16
N VAL A 49 -0.58 -23.44 8.39
CA VAL A 49 -1.16 -22.90 9.63
C VAL A 49 -1.36 -21.37 9.60
N SER A 50 -0.36 -20.61 9.14
CA SER A 50 -0.43 -19.15 9.05
C SER A 50 -1.42 -18.70 7.98
N ARG A 51 -1.44 -19.37 6.82
CA ARG A 51 -2.40 -19.07 5.73
C ARG A 51 -3.85 -19.29 6.15
N ASP A 52 -4.13 -20.40 6.83
CA ASP A 52 -5.47 -20.72 7.33
C ASP A 52 -5.95 -19.70 8.39
N GLN A 53 -5.04 -19.23 9.24
CA GLN A 53 -5.36 -18.22 10.24
C GLN A 53 -5.67 -16.86 9.62
N ILE A 54 -4.91 -16.45 8.60
CA ILE A 54 -5.19 -15.24 7.83
C ILE A 54 -6.54 -15.40 7.09
N LYS A 55 -6.80 -16.57 6.48
CA LYS A 55 -8.09 -16.84 5.82
C LYS A 55 -9.27 -16.68 6.79
N ARG A 56 -9.19 -17.28 7.98
CA ARG A 56 -10.22 -17.13 9.03
C ARG A 56 -10.42 -15.68 9.46
N ALA A 57 -9.34 -14.89 9.52
CA ALA A 57 -9.44 -13.48 9.83
C ALA A 57 -10.20 -12.70 8.74
N VAL A 58 -9.97 -13.04 7.47
CA VAL A 58 -10.69 -12.44 6.33
C VAL A 58 -12.17 -12.86 6.31
N GLU A 59 -12.46 -14.14 6.56
CA GLU A 59 -13.84 -14.64 6.68
C GLU A 59 -14.59 -13.94 7.82
N LEU A 60 -13.94 -13.79 8.97
CA LEU A 60 -14.51 -13.05 10.11
C LEU A 60 -14.69 -11.57 9.78
N ALA A 61 -13.74 -10.94 9.09
CA ALA A 61 -13.87 -9.55 8.67
C ALA A 61 -15.11 -9.36 7.77
N ALA A 62 -15.33 -10.27 6.83
CA ALA A 62 -16.53 -10.24 6.00
C ALA A 62 -17.80 -10.30 6.87
N GLN A 63 -17.88 -11.26 7.81
CA GLN A 63 -19.00 -11.42 8.75
C GLN A 63 -19.24 -10.20 9.64
N LEU A 64 -18.18 -9.48 10.02
CA LEU A 64 -18.24 -8.26 10.83
C LEU A 64 -18.58 -7.00 10.00
N SER A 65 -19.01 -7.17 8.75
CA SER A 65 -19.41 -6.08 7.84
C SER A 65 -18.25 -5.19 7.36
N TYR A 66 -17.04 -5.73 7.24
CA TYR A 66 -15.96 -5.05 6.52
C TYR A 66 -16.12 -5.25 5.01
N ASP A 67 -16.00 -4.15 4.25
CA ASP A 67 -16.12 -4.17 2.78
C ASP A 67 -14.76 -4.38 2.10
N ALA A 68 -13.68 -3.97 2.76
CA ALA A 68 -12.34 -4.07 2.20
C ALA A 68 -11.28 -4.29 3.29
N VAL A 69 -10.25 -5.03 2.90
CA VAL A 69 -9.12 -5.41 3.76
C VAL A 69 -7.82 -5.21 3.00
N ALA A 70 -6.81 -4.65 3.65
CA ALA A 70 -5.46 -4.57 3.10
C ALA A 70 -4.51 -5.51 3.83
N PHE A 71 -3.78 -6.31 3.05
CA PHE A 71 -2.70 -7.15 3.54
C PHE A 71 -1.41 -6.34 3.61
N ASN A 72 -0.89 -6.20 4.82
CA ASN A 72 0.27 -5.40 5.16
C ASN A 72 1.53 -6.25 5.22
N SER A 73 2.44 -6.02 4.28
CA SER A 73 3.80 -6.53 4.29
C SER A 73 4.70 -5.54 5.03
N TYR A 74 5.17 -5.92 6.22
CA TYR A 74 6.06 -5.09 7.01
C TYR A 74 7.52 -5.29 6.60
N VAL A 75 8.25 -4.20 6.40
CA VAL A 75 9.67 -4.19 6.06
C VAL A 75 10.45 -3.50 7.18
N PRO A 76 11.14 -4.26 8.06
CA PRO A 76 12.00 -3.69 9.08
C PRO A 76 13.24 -3.03 8.48
N VAL A 77 13.87 -2.15 9.26
CA VAL A 77 15.13 -1.51 8.87
C VAL A 77 16.19 -2.59 8.65
N GLY A 78 16.83 -2.55 7.49
CA GLY A 78 17.88 -3.48 7.09
C GLY A 78 17.45 -4.90 6.74
N ALA A 79 16.15 -5.16 6.62
CA ALA A 79 15.65 -6.46 6.20
C ALA A 79 15.86 -6.75 4.70
N LEU A 80 15.86 -5.72 3.87
CA LEU A 80 16.11 -5.85 2.43
C LEU A 80 17.46 -5.22 2.08
N ALA A 81 18.29 -6.00 1.39
CA ALA A 81 19.59 -5.54 0.90
C ALA A 81 19.45 -4.63 -0.32
N SER A 82 18.36 -4.76 -1.10
CA SER A 82 18.06 -3.87 -2.21
C SER A 82 16.55 -3.60 -2.37
N PRO A 83 16.16 -2.37 -2.78
CA PRO A 83 14.76 -2.04 -3.04
C PRO A 83 14.11 -2.83 -4.19
N SER A 84 14.90 -3.45 -5.08
CA SER A 84 14.42 -4.37 -6.11
C SER A 84 13.75 -5.63 -5.56
N GLN A 85 13.86 -5.89 -4.25
CA GLN A 85 13.17 -6.98 -3.55
C GLN A 85 11.75 -6.57 -3.06
N LEU A 86 11.36 -5.29 -3.15
CA LEU A 86 10.01 -4.83 -2.82
C LEU A 86 8.92 -5.41 -3.75
N PRO A 87 9.10 -5.46 -5.08
CA PRO A 87 8.11 -6.09 -5.96
C PRO A 87 7.94 -7.59 -5.71
N SER A 88 8.97 -8.29 -5.22
CA SER A 88 8.83 -9.70 -4.81
C SER A 88 8.01 -9.87 -3.53
N LEU A 89 7.98 -8.87 -2.63
CA LEU A 89 7.03 -8.85 -1.51
C LEU A 89 5.58 -8.73 -2.00
N ASN A 90 5.39 -8.11 -3.16
CA ASN A 90 4.10 -8.04 -3.83
C ASN A 90 3.82 -9.25 -4.75
N ALA A 91 4.87 -9.95 -5.20
CA ALA A 91 4.75 -11.23 -5.92
C ALA A 91 4.24 -12.37 -5.01
N LEU A 92 4.16 -12.11 -3.69
CA LEU A 92 3.44 -12.94 -2.73
C LEU A 92 1.92 -12.64 -2.68
N GLY A 93 1.36 -11.98 -3.69
CA GLY A 93 -0.08 -12.09 -3.95
C GLY A 93 -0.78 -11.00 -4.76
N ILE A 94 -0.12 -9.91 -5.18
CA ILE A 94 -0.87 -8.72 -5.65
C ILE A 94 -0.14 -7.97 -6.79
N LYS A 95 0.52 -8.71 -7.71
CA LYS A 95 0.81 -8.17 -9.05
C LYS A 95 0.03 -8.95 -10.10
N GLY A 96 -1.13 -8.41 -10.47
CA GLY A 96 -1.95 -8.89 -11.58
C GLY A 96 -2.92 -10.01 -11.18
N LEU A 97 -4.21 -9.67 -11.14
CA LEU A 97 -5.33 -10.59 -11.40
C LEU A 97 -5.74 -11.64 -10.37
N VAL A 98 -5.04 -11.91 -9.27
CA VAL A 98 -5.53 -12.92 -8.31
C VAL A 98 -5.32 -12.47 -6.87
N ALA A 99 -6.41 -12.15 -6.17
CA ALA A 99 -6.39 -11.86 -4.74
C ALA A 99 -5.83 -13.04 -3.92
N PRO A 100 -5.19 -12.82 -2.75
CA PRO A 100 -4.66 -13.91 -1.92
C PRO A 100 -5.66 -15.02 -1.60
N PHE A 101 -6.94 -14.65 -1.44
CA PHE A 101 -8.07 -15.57 -1.29
C PHE A 101 -9.16 -15.25 -2.34
N PRO A 102 -9.07 -15.78 -3.57
CA PRO A 102 -9.98 -15.43 -4.67
C PRO A 102 -11.46 -15.69 -4.35
N ASP A 103 -11.76 -16.75 -3.60
CA ASP A 103 -13.12 -17.16 -3.24
C ASP A 103 -13.85 -16.14 -2.37
N LEU A 104 -13.09 -15.33 -1.63
CA LEU A 104 -13.58 -14.28 -0.72
C LEU A 104 -13.47 -12.88 -1.35
N ASP A 105 -12.87 -12.75 -2.53
CA ASP A 105 -12.71 -11.46 -3.22
C ASP A 105 -13.93 -11.15 -4.09
N ILE A 106 -14.40 -9.91 -4.00
CA ILE A 106 -15.54 -9.41 -4.78
C ILE A 106 -15.32 -9.46 -6.30
N ARG A 107 -14.07 -9.48 -6.78
CA ARG A 107 -13.71 -9.47 -8.21
C ARG A 107 -13.70 -10.86 -8.85
N HIS A 108 -13.49 -11.92 -8.06
CA HIS A 108 -13.24 -13.28 -8.57
C HIS A 108 -14.33 -14.27 -8.22
N SER A 109 -14.99 -14.08 -7.08
CA SER A 109 -16.01 -15.01 -6.61
C SER A 109 -17.35 -14.73 -7.30
N SER A 110 -17.87 -15.71 -8.06
CA SER A 110 -19.20 -15.66 -8.69
C SER A 110 -20.33 -16.04 -7.71
N SER A 111 -20.00 -16.55 -6.52
CA SER A 111 -20.98 -17.02 -5.54
C SER A 111 -21.65 -15.84 -4.82
N VAL A 112 -22.97 -15.71 -4.98
CA VAL A 112 -23.79 -14.66 -4.34
C VAL A 112 -23.97 -14.91 -2.83
N ALA A 113 -23.74 -16.14 -2.36
CA ALA A 113 -24.07 -16.58 -1.00
C ALA A 113 -22.98 -16.29 0.05
N THR A 114 -21.73 -16.05 -0.35
CA THR A 114 -20.63 -15.79 0.59
C THR A 114 -20.45 -14.29 0.80
N GLN A 115 -20.27 -13.86 2.05
CA GLN A 115 -19.85 -12.49 2.32
C GLN A 115 -18.43 -12.29 1.79
N ARG A 116 -18.29 -11.34 0.86
CA ARG A 116 -17.07 -11.06 0.11
C ARG A 116 -16.57 -9.66 0.44
N LEU A 117 -15.26 -9.47 0.36
CA LEU A 117 -14.62 -8.19 0.59
C LEU A 117 -13.51 -7.92 -0.43
N LEU A 118 -13.18 -6.65 -0.64
CA LEU A 118 -12.11 -6.24 -1.53
C LEU A 118 -10.75 -6.46 -0.84
N GLN A 119 -9.86 -7.23 -1.48
CA GLN A 119 -8.50 -7.45 -0.97
C GLN A 119 -7.49 -6.50 -1.63
N LEU A 120 -6.80 -5.72 -0.81
CA LEU A 120 -5.81 -4.71 -1.20
C LEU A 120 -4.40 -5.09 -0.72
N SER A 121 -3.38 -4.57 -1.40
CA SER A 121 -1.98 -4.68 -0.99
C SER A 121 -1.50 -3.44 -0.25
N ARG A 122 -0.84 -3.65 0.88
CA ARG A 122 -0.17 -2.60 1.63
C ARG A 122 1.26 -3.00 1.92
N VAL A 123 2.18 -2.05 1.79
CA VAL A 123 3.53 -2.17 2.35
C VAL A 123 3.71 -1.14 3.45
N THR A 124 4.31 -1.53 4.57
CA THR A 124 4.75 -0.57 5.59
C THR A 124 6.25 -0.71 5.82
N ILE A 125 6.97 0.39 5.66
CA ILE A 125 8.44 0.41 5.71
C ILE A 125 8.89 1.16 6.97
N ALA A 126 9.72 0.53 7.79
CA ALA A 126 10.32 1.18 8.94
C ALA A 126 11.41 2.18 8.50
N VAL A 127 11.42 3.36 9.12
CA VAL A 127 12.36 4.44 8.79
C VAL A 127 13.05 4.91 10.06
N ASP A 128 14.37 4.92 10.03
CA ASP A 128 15.24 5.53 11.05
C ASP A 128 16.11 6.62 10.42
N GLU A 129 16.83 7.37 11.25
CA GLU A 129 17.74 8.43 10.82
C GLU A 129 18.83 7.94 9.84
N GLN A 130 19.32 6.71 10.00
CA GLN A 130 20.33 6.11 9.13
C GLN A 130 19.77 5.81 7.74
N SER A 131 18.51 5.40 7.66
CA SER A 131 17.81 5.16 6.39
C SER A 131 17.62 6.44 5.58
N ILE A 132 17.52 7.61 6.23
CA ILE A 132 17.33 8.92 5.59
C ILE A 132 18.64 9.46 4.98
N SER A 133 19.77 9.26 5.66
CA SER A 133 21.05 9.88 5.28
C SER A 133 21.82 9.15 4.18
N GLY A 134 21.27 8.08 3.60
CA GLY A 134 21.88 7.36 2.48
C GLY A 134 23.16 6.59 2.86
N GLY A 135 23.31 6.21 4.14
CA GLY A 135 24.43 5.42 4.62
C GLY A 135 24.62 4.12 3.82
N LYS A 136 25.88 3.68 3.69
CA LYS A 136 26.31 2.48 2.95
C LYS A 136 25.60 1.22 3.47
N GLY A 137 24.42 0.92 2.95
CA GLY A 137 23.72 -0.34 3.22
C GLY A 137 22.23 -0.31 2.95
N ASN A 138 21.47 0.66 3.46
CA ASN A 138 20.00 0.53 3.56
C ASN A 138 19.23 1.85 3.28
N GLY A 139 19.83 2.80 2.56
CA GLY A 139 19.29 4.15 2.34
C GLY A 139 18.13 4.24 1.34
N LEU A 140 16.99 4.73 1.82
CA LEU A 140 15.77 5.22 1.16
C LEU A 140 15.05 4.30 0.14
N PHE A 141 14.13 3.48 0.65
CA PHE A 141 13.05 2.89 -0.16
C PHE A 141 12.17 3.94 -0.85
N PHE A 142 12.02 5.12 -0.24
CA PHE A 142 11.20 6.22 -0.75
C PHE A 142 11.95 7.14 -1.72
N THR A 143 12.51 6.57 -2.80
CA THR A 143 13.17 7.33 -3.88
C THR A 143 12.44 7.16 -5.20
N SER A 144 12.72 8.07 -6.15
CA SER A 144 12.22 7.97 -7.52
C SER A 144 12.70 6.69 -8.22
N ALA A 145 13.88 6.18 -7.89
CA ALA A 145 14.40 4.91 -8.40
C ALA A 145 13.50 3.72 -8.04
N ASN A 146 12.81 3.79 -6.91
CA ASN A 146 11.96 2.72 -6.38
C ASN A 146 10.46 2.99 -6.59
N ALA A 147 10.11 4.08 -7.28
CA ALA A 147 8.73 4.47 -7.57
C ALA A 147 7.93 3.32 -8.20
N SER A 148 8.52 2.56 -9.12
CA SER A 148 7.86 1.42 -9.77
C SER A 148 7.56 0.27 -8.81
N ALA A 149 8.42 0.04 -7.81
CA ALA A 149 8.21 -0.96 -6.78
C ALA A 149 7.10 -0.54 -5.82
N LEU A 150 7.10 0.72 -5.40
CA LEU A 150 6.05 1.29 -4.56
C LEU A 150 4.69 1.33 -5.27
N ALA A 151 4.68 1.63 -6.58
CA ALA A 151 3.47 1.62 -7.41
C ALA A 151 2.85 0.23 -7.61
N SER A 152 3.60 -0.83 -7.26
CA SER A 152 3.04 -2.18 -7.28
C SER A 152 2.04 -2.41 -6.14
N PHE A 153 2.17 -1.68 -5.02
CA PHE A 153 1.24 -1.75 -3.89
C PHE A 153 0.07 -0.78 -4.06
N ASP A 154 -1.11 -1.12 -3.52
CA ASP A 154 -2.24 -0.21 -3.46
C ASP A 154 -1.96 0.92 -2.45
N ILE A 155 -1.40 0.57 -1.29
CA ILE A 155 -1.15 1.49 -0.18
C ILE A 155 0.33 1.41 0.24
N VAL A 156 0.93 2.57 0.46
CA VAL A 156 2.31 2.70 0.96
C VAL A 156 2.28 3.44 2.29
N ALA A 157 2.80 2.79 3.33
CA ALA A 157 2.89 3.35 4.66
C ALA A 157 4.34 3.44 5.14
N ALA A 158 4.60 4.41 6.03
CA ALA A 158 5.89 4.55 6.70
C ALA A 158 5.73 4.45 8.22
N HIS A 159 6.66 3.76 8.86
CA HIS A 159 6.77 3.62 10.30
C HIS A 159 8.04 4.33 10.80
N PRO A 160 7.97 5.61 11.21
CA PRO A 160 9.12 6.33 11.77
C PRO A 160 9.47 5.81 13.18
N LEU A 161 10.75 5.54 13.41
CA LEU A 161 11.26 4.98 14.67
C LEU A 161 11.81 6.05 15.64
N ASP A 162 12.14 7.23 15.12
CA ASP A 162 12.76 8.33 15.87
C ASP A 162 12.20 9.71 15.46
N GLY A 163 12.62 10.76 16.14
CA GLY A 163 12.11 12.12 15.88
C GLY A 163 12.57 12.72 14.54
N ALA A 164 13.73 12.31 14.04
CA ALA A 164 14.30 12.79 12.78
C ALA A 164 13.54 12.16 11.59
N SER A 165 13.39 10.84 11.60
CA SER A 165 12.55 10.06 10.68
C SER A 165 11.10 10.51 10.70
N PHE A 166 10.51 10.76 11.87
CA PHE A 166 9.15 11.29 11.97
C PHE A 166 9.01 12.65 11.24
N THR A 167 9.95 13.56 11.47
CA THR A 167 9.94 14.88 10.82
C THR A 167 10.13 14.74 9.31
N TYR A 168 11.04 13.87 8.85
CA TYR A 168 11.28 13.60 7.44
C TYR A 168 10.06 12.99 6.74
N VAL A 169 9.43 11.98 7.34
CA VAL A 169 8.23 11.34 6.78
C VAL A 169 7.10 12.35 6.63
N CYS A 170 6.86 13.19 7.65
CA CYS A 170 5.82 14.21 7.60
C CYS A 170 6.12 15.31 6.57
N LEU A 171 7.36 15.82 6.49
CA LEU A 171 7.65 17.01 5.69
C LEU A 171 8.10 16.69 4.26
N SER A 172 8.80 15.58 4.05
CA SER A 172 9.41 15.22 2.76
C SER A 172 8.64 14.12 2.03
N LEU A 173 8.11 13.11 2.75
CA LEU A 173 7.40 12.00 2.11
C LEU A 173 5.89 12.21 1.97
N SER A 174 5.33 13.21 2.63
CA SER A 174 3.90 13.49 2.54
C SER A 174 3.50 14.27 1.29
N GLY A 175 4.45 14.76 0.50
CA GLY A 175 4.16 15.49 -0.72
C GLY A 175 3.59 14.61 -1.83
N PRO A 176 2.83 15.17 -2.78
CA PRO A 176 2.31 14.42 -3.92
C PRO A 176 3.47 13.98 -4.82
N GLY A 177 3.72 12.67 -4.87
CA GLY A 177 4.77 12.11 -5.70
C GLY A 177 4.79 10.59 -5.64
N PRO A 178 5.34 9.89 -6.64
CA PRO A 178 5.26 8.43 -6.73
C PRO A 178 5.98 7.69 -5.58
N SER A 179 6.84 8.39 -4.84
CA SER A 179 7.53 7.90 -3.65
C SER A 179 6.88 8.36 -2.33
N GLY A 180 5.74 9.05 -2.41
CA GLY A 180 5.02 9.59 -1.26
C GLY A 180 4.30 8.50 -0.46
N VAL A 181 4.09 8.79 0.82
CA VAL A 181 3.40 7.92 1.77
C VAL A 181 1.93 8.31 1.88
N ASP A 182 1.05 7.33 2.08
CA ASP A 182 -0.38 7.57 2.31
C ASP A 182 -0.73 7.51 3.79
N ILE A 183 -0.04 6.63 4.52
CA ILE A 183 -0.28 6.35 5.93
C ILE A 183 1.04 6.46 6.70
N ILE A 184 1.01 7.17 7.82
CA ILE A 184 2.07 7.20 8.82
C ILE A 184 1.59 6.37 9.99
N THR A 185 2.27 5.25 10.26
CA THR A 185 1.92 4.42 11.41
C THR A 185 2.84 4.70 12.58
N LEU A 186 2.25 4.81 13.76
CA LEU A 186 2.97 5.02 15.01
C LEU A 186 2.79 3.81 15.93
N ASP A 187 3.89 3.28 16.47
CA ASP A 187 3.83 2.28 17.54
C ASP A 187 3.51 2.97 18.88
N LEU A 188 2.22 3.08 19.18
CA LEU A 188 1.73 3.62 20.45
C LEU A 188 1.76 2.60 21.61
N ALA A 189 2.12 1.34 21.34
CA ALA A 189 2.13 0.27 22.32
C ALA A 189 3.48 0.14 23.05
N ILE A 190 4.55 0.73 22.52
CA ILE A 190 5.92 0.51 22.98
C ILE A 190 6.19 1.04 24.39
N ALA A 191 5.69 2.22 24.73
CA ALA A 191 6.02 2.94 25.94
C ALA A 191 4.91 3.95 26.31
N PRO A 192 4.84 4.41 27.57
CA PRO A 192 3.82 5.38 28.02
C PRO A 192 3.77 6.67 27.21
N ARG A 193 4.90 7.05 26.62
CA ARG A 193 5.04 8.14 25.66
C ARG A 193 5.88 7.63 24.51
N LEU A 194 5.61 8.13 23.31
CA LEU A 194 6.47 7.85 22.17
C LEU A 194 7.92 8.24 22.50
N PRO A 195 8.91 7.49 21.98
CA PRO A 195 10.33 7.77 22.23
C PRO A 195 10.80 9.09 21.60
N PHE A 196 9.93 9.75 20.83
CA PHE A 196 10.14 11.07 20.25
C PHE A 196 8.89 11.94 20.37
N GLN A 197 9.08 13.26 20.32
CA GLN A 197 7.98 14.22 20.39
C GLN A 197 7.30 14.41 19.02
N LEU A 198 5.98 14.36 19.02
CA LEU A 198 5.17 14.67 17.84
C LEU A 198 5.09 16.19 17.63
N LYS A 199 5.95 16.72 16.75
CA LYS A 199 5.95 18.15 16.40
C LYS A 199 4.64 18.53 15.71
N ARG A 200 3.90 19.46 16.31
CA ARG A 200 2.60 19.93 15.78
C ARG A 200 2.67 20.45 14.35
N SER A 201 3.72 21.18 13.99
CA SER A 201 3.91 21.71 12.63
C SER A 201 4.03 20.59 11.60
N ALA A 202 4.78 19.52 11.92
CA ALA A 202 4.94 18.35 11.06
C ALA A 202 3.62 17.59 10.86
N VAL A 203 2.89 17.32 11.96
CA VAL A 203 1.57 16.66 11.90
C VAL A 203 0.59 17.47 11.05
N VAL A 204 0.48 18.78 11.30
CA VAL A 204 -0.44 19.65 10.56
C VAL A 204 -0.06 19.72 9.08
N PHE A 205 1.23 19.71 8.74
CA PHE A 205 1.68 19.67 7.36
C PHE A 205 1.26 18.36 6.67
N ALA A 206 1.53 17.20 7.27
CA ALA A 206 1.14 15.90 6.72
C ALA A 206 -0.39 15.78 6.51
N VAL A 207 -1.18 16.22 7.49
CA VAL A 207 -2.66 16.27 7.38
C VAL A 207 -3.10 17.14 6.20
N LYS A 208 -2.46 18.30 5.99
CA LYS A 208 -2.78 19.19 4.86
C LYS A 208 -2.44 18.58 3.50
N GLN A 209 -1.43 17.73 3.43
CA GLN A 209 -1.07 17.03 2.20
C GLN A 209 -1.99 15.82 1.91
N GLY A 210 -2.89 15.47 2.83
CA GLY A 210 -3.80 14.34 2.65
C GLY A 210 -3.26 13.01 3.16
N VAL A 211 -2.16 13.01 3.92
CA VAL A 211 -1.63 11.82 4.58
C VAL A 211 -2.41 11.52 5.85
N PHE A 212 -2.56 10.22 6.15
CA PHE A 212 -3.32 9.71 7.29
C PHE A 212 -2.39 9.19 8.39
N PHE A 213 -2.80 9.34 9.64
CA PHE A 213 -2.13 8.74 10.79
C PHE A 213 -2.90 7.51 11.25
N GLU A 214 -2.19 6.40 11.42
CA GLU A 214 -2.78 5.14 11.85
C GLU A 214 -2.63 4.91 13.35
N ILE A 215 -3.73 4.47 13.97
CA ILE A 215 -3.77 3.90 15.31
C ILE A 215 -4.08 2.41 15.16
N ALA A 216 -3.19 1.54 15.63
CA ALA A 216 -3.43 0.10 15.68
C ALA A 216 -4.04 -0.30 17.02
N TYR A 217 -5.24 -0.91 17.03
CA TYR A 217 -5.89 -1.31 18.28
C TYR A 217 -5.58 -2.75 18.71
N GLY A 218 -5.15 -3.63 17.81
CA GLY A 218 -4.84 -5.03 18.10
C GLY A 218 -3.95 -5.26 19.32
N PRO A 219 -2.88 -4.49 19.55
CA PRO A 219 -2.07 -4.67 20.75
C PRO A 219 -2.84 -4.43 22.07
N MET A 220 -3.95 -3.67 22.07
CA MET A 220 -4.80 -3.48 23.26
C MET A 220 -5.61 -4.73 23.65
N MET A 221 -5.81 -5.63 22.68
CA MET A 221 -6.61 -6.85 22.82
C MET A 221 -5.79 -8.04 23.32
N ARG A 222 -4.47 -7.94 23.26
CA ARG A 222 -3.56 -9.00 23.68
C ARG A 222 -3.44 -8.96 25.20
N SER A 223 -3.90 -10.03 25.86
CA SER A 223 -3.78 -10.17 27.31
C SER A 223 -2.32 -10.40 27.71
N SER A 224 -1.92 -9.86 28.85
CA SER A 224 -0.64 -10.10 29.52
C SER A 224 -0.41 -11.57 29.92
N SER A 225 -1.47 -12.38 29.92
CA SER A 225 -1.46 -13.81 30.26
C SER A 225 -1.39 -14.75 29.05
N ALA A 226 -1.53 -14.23 27.81
CA ALA A 226 -1.38 -15.05 26.62
C ALA A 226 0.11 -15.32 26.41
N SER A 227 0.56 -16.53 26.76
CA SER A 227 1.96 -16.99 26.59
C SER A 227 2.46 -16.63 25.19
N SER A 228 3.72 -16.19 25.09
CA SER A 228 4.44 -15.99 23.83
C SER A 228 4.33 -17.22 22.89
N THR A 229 4.09 -18.41 23.46
CA THR A 229 3.73 -19.65 22.75
C THR A 229 2.50 -19.52 21.84
N ALA A 230 1.45 -18.83 22.27
CA ALA A 230 0.20 -18.70 21.51
C ALA A 230 0.35 -17.84 20.24
N TYR A 231 1.45 -17.08 20.15
CA TYR A 231 1.79 -16.27 18.99
C TYR A 231 3.02 -16.78 18.23
N GLN A 232 3.53 -17.96 18.59
CA GLN A 232 4.68 -18.56 17.94
C GLN A 232 4.31 -19.03 16.53
N GLY A 233 5.09 -18.61 15.52
CA GLY A 233 4.85 -18.95 14.11
C GLY A 233 3.77 -18.11 13.40
N LEU A 234 3.18 -17.12 14.08
CA LEU A 234 2.29 -16.14 13.44
C LEU A 234 3.09 -15.07 12.69
N PRO A 235 2.54 -14.53 11.58
CA PRO A 235 3.19 -13.46 10.83
C PRO A 235 3.43 -12.27 11.74
N GLU A 236 4.65 -11.74 11.70
CA GLU A 236 5.05 -10.59 12.49
C GLU A 236 4.25 -9.37 12.00
N GLY A 237 3.41 -8.81 12.88
CA GLY A 237 2.72 -7.55 12.63
C GLY A 237 3.69 -6.35 12.59
N LEU A 238 3.13 -5.17 12.30
CA LEU A 238 3.80 -3.88 12.31
C LEU A 238 4.50 -3.53 13.63
N ILE A 239 4.13 -4.18 14.73
CA ILE A 239 4.92 -4.16 15.94
C ILE A 239 6.28 -4.80 15.62
N GLY A 240 7.28 -3.94 15.39
CA GLY A 240 8.73 -4.19 15.27
C GLY A 240 9.35 -4.79 16.53
N ARG A 241 8.64 -5.75 17.10
CA ARG A 241 9.12 -6.75 18.00
C ARG A 241 9.51 -7.91 17.09
N GLY A 242 10.73 -7.81 16.57
CA GLY A 242 11.44 -8.96 16.05
C GLY A 242 11.40 -10.11 17.07
N PRO A 243 11.83 -11.31 16.69
CA PRO A 243 11.59 -12.53 17.46
C PRO A 243 11.89 -12.34 18.95
N GLY A 244 10.87 -12.56 19.80
CA GLY A 244 11.03 -12.58 21.26
C GLY A 244 10.72 -11.29 22.04
N ARG A 245 10.29 -10.19 21.40
CA ARG A 245 9.82 -9.01 22.16
C ARG A 245 8.32 -9.15 22.49
N GLU A 246 7.95 -9.03 23.77
CA GLU A 246 6.57 -9.17 24.27
C GLU A 246 5.83 -7.83 24.41
N VAL A 247 4.59 -7.72 23.94
CA VAL A 247 3.77 -6.49 24.13
C VAL A 247 3.75 -6.11 25.62
N PRO A 248 4.03 -4.83 26.00
CA PRO A 248 4.04 -4.44 27.40
C PRO A 248 2.69 -4.70 28.06
N LYS A 249 2.69 -5.13 29.33
CA LYS A 249 1.45 -5.40 30.09
C LYS A 249 0.51 -4.19 30.12
N ASP A 250 1.08 -2.99 30.05
CA ASP A 250 0.36 -1.72 30.08
C ASP A 250 0.06 -1.13 28.67
N ALA A 251 0.23 -1.90 27.59
CA ALA A 251 0.05 -1.41 26.21
C ALA A 251 -1.31 -0.70 25.99
N ARG A 252 -2.39 -1.16 26.64
CA ARG A 252 -3.69 -0.50 26.59
C ARG A 252 -3.63 0.96 27.07
N LYS A 253 -2.94 1.22 28.18
CA LYS A 253 -2.78 2.57 28.73
C LYS A 253 -1.97 3.44 27.78
N TYR A 254 -0.91 2.87 27.21
CA TYR A 254 0.01 3.57 26.31
C TYR A 254 -0.67 3.99 25.01
N ILE A 255 -1.45 3.08 24.42
CA ILE A 255 -2.20 3.36 23.20
C ILE A 255 -3.25 4.44 23.44
N ILE A 256 -4.01 4.38 24.55
CA ILE A 256 -4.99 5.42 24.87
C ILE A 256 -4.32 6.78 25.06
N ALA A 257 -3.18 6.85 25.77
CA ALA A 257 -2.44 8.09 25.99
C ALA A 257 -1.90 8.67 24.67
N GLY A 258 -1.24 7.84 23.86
CA GLY A 258 -0.69 8.23 22.56
C GLY A 258 -1.75 8.62 21.54
N ALA A 259 -2.87 7.88 21.50
CA ALA A 259 -4.00 8.18 20.64
C ALA A 259 -4.61 9.55 20.97
N ARG A 260 -4.80 9.86 22.26
CA ARG A 260 -5.28 11.18 22.70
C ARG A 260 -4.34 12.30 22.31
N GLU A 261 -3.03 12.08 22.40
CA GLU A 261 -2.04 13.05 21.94
C GLU A 261 -2.14 13.31 20.43
N LEU A 262 -2.26 12.24 19.64
CA LEU A 262 -2.43 12.33 18.19
C LEU A 262 -3.74 13.03 17.79
N VAL A 263 -4.86 12.68 18.44
CA VAL A 263 -6.17 13.32 18.24
C VAL A 263 -6.10 14.81 18.54
N ARG A 264 -5.40 15.21 19.62
CA ARG A 264 -5.20 16.62 19.97
C ARG A 264 -4.40 17.37 18.90
N LEU A 265 -3.36 16.75 18.34
CA LEU A 265 -2.48 17.38 17.34
C LEU A 265 -3.15 17.51 15.96
N THR A 266 -3.88 16.47 15.54
CA THR A 266 -4.61 16.42 14.27
C THR A 266 -5.96 17.15 14.33
N LYS A 267 -6.47 17.44 15.53
CA LYS A 267 -7.85 17.91 15.78
C LYS A 267 -8.90 16.94 15.23
N GLY A 268 -8.64 15.63 15.32
CA GLY A 268 -9.54 14.58 14.85
C GLY A 268 -9.54 14.33 13.33
N LYS A 269 -8.65 14.99 12.58
CA LYS A 269 -8.56 14.85 11.11
C LYS A 269 -7.56 13.78 10.69
N ASN A 270 -7.86 13.11 9.58
CA ASN A 270 -6.96 12.14 8.92
C ASN A 270 -6.44 11.05 9.87
N ILE A 271 -7.27 10.58 10.80
CA ILE A 271 -6.94 9.43 11.64
C ILE A 271 -7.64 8.20 11.06
N ILE A 272 -6.91 7.11 10.93
CA ILE A 272 -7.46 5.79 10.62
C ILE A 272 -7.24 4.84 11.80
N LEU A 273 -8.15 3.89 11.95
CA LEU A 273 -8.05 2.84 12.94
C LEU A 273 -7.92 1.50 12.22
N SER A 274 -6.88 0.74 12.58
CA SER A 274 -6.61 -0.56 11.96
C SER A 274 -6.42 -1.63 13.03
N SER A 275 -6.64 -2.88 12.65
CA SER A 275 -6.66 -3.97 13.61
C SER A 275 -5.28 -4.50 13.95
N GLU A 276 -4.38 -4.64 12.98
CA GLU A 276 -3.05 -5.25 13.17
C GLU A 276 -3.10 -6.59 13.93
N ILE A 277 -4.16 -7.37 13.66
CA ILE A 277 -4.49 -8.59 14.40
C ILE A 277 -3.51 -9.70 14.07
N ARG A 278 -3.14 -10.51 15.08
CA ARG A 278 -2.38 -11.75 14.82
C ARG A 278 -3.29 -12.97 14.77
N ARG A 279 -4.49 -12.86 15.33
CA ARG A 279 -5.49 -13.92 15.41
C ARG A 279 -6.84 -13.35 15.05
N ALA A 280 -7.69 -14.14 14.39
CA ALA A 280 -9.04 -13.71 14.02
C ALA A 280 -9.84 -13.18 15.22
N MET A 281 -9.71 -13.79 16.41
CA MET A 281 -10.43 -13.39 17.63
C MET A 281 -10.08 -11.98 18.17
N GLU A 282 -9.01 -11.36 17.69
CA GLU A 282 -8.64 -9.98 18.04
C GLU A 282 -9.40 -8.94 17.22
N LEU A 283 -10.00 -9.34 16.09
CA LEU A 283 -10.80 -8.45 15.24
C LEU A 283 -12.07 -8.00 15.97
N ARG A 284 -12.52 -6.78 15.72
CA ARG A 284 -13.74 -6.21 16.30
C ARG A 284 -14.63 -5.63 15.23
N ALA A 285 -15.94 -5.60 15.50
CA ALA A 285 -16.89 -4.98 14.58
C ALA A 285 -16.63 -3.47 14.50
N PRO A 286 -16.88 -2.82 13.34
CA PRO A 286 -16.73 -1.37 13.20
C PRO A 286 -17.53 -0.57 14.24
N GLU A 287 -18.71 -1.04 14.64
CA GLU A 287 -19.53 -0.37 15.65
C GLU A 287 -18.93 -0.48 17.07
N ASP A 288 -18.22 -1.57 17.38
CA ASP A 288 -17.46 -1.67 18.64
C ASP A 288 -16.29 -0.69 18.63
N LEU A 289 -15.65 -0.54 17.47
CA LEU A 289 -14.54 0.40 17.27
C LEU A 289 -15.01 1.86 17.37
N PHE A 290 -16.27 2.16 17.07
CA PHE A 290 -16.85 3.49 17.26
C PHE A 290 -16.79 3.92 18.73
N ASN A 291 -17.09 3.01 19.65
CA ASN A 291 -16.95 3.28 21.09
C ASN A 291 -15.48 3.49 21.49
N LEU A 292 -14.56 2.72 20.90
CA LEU A 292 -13.13 2.89 21.12
C LEU A 292 -12.61 4.26 20.64
N CYS A 293 -13.13 4.77 19.51
CA CYS A 293 -12.82 6.11 19.03
C CYS A 293 -13.18 7.20 20.07
N HIS A 294 -14.30 7.06 20.78
CA HIS A 294 -14.68 8.00 21.85
C HIS A 294 -13.70 7.93 23.03
N ILE A 295 -13.19 6.74 23.37
CA ILE A 295 -12.15 6.57 24.41
C ILE A 295 -10.86 7.31 24.02
N PHE A 296 -10.51 7.30 22.72
CA PHE A 296 -9.38 8.07 22.19
C PHE A 296 -9.63 9.59 22.14
N GLY A 297 -10.84 10.04 22.45
CA GLY A 297 -11.21 11.45 22.50
C GLY A 297 -11.69 12.03 21.16
N LEU A 298 -12.05 11.19 20.20
CA LEU A 298 -12.73 11.63 18.98
C LEU A 298 -14.19 12.00 19.27
N LYS A 299 -14.70 12.99 18.54
CA LYS A 299 -16.13 13.34 18.52
C LYS A 299 -16.88 12.34 17.65
N SER A 300 -18.20 12.20 17.82
CA SER A 300 -19.02 11.24 17.06
C SER A 300 -18.86 11.38 15.54
N ASP A 301 -18.79 12.60 15.02
CA ASP A 301 -18.62 12.83 13.57
C ASP A 301 -17.23 12.44 13.08
N ASP A 302 -16.20 12.79 13.84
CA ASP A 302 -14.80 12.45 13.49
C ASP A 302 -14.55 10.94 13.65
N ALA A 303 -15.16 10.31 14.66
CA ALA A 303 -15.13 8.86 14.87
C ALA A 303 -15.73 8.11 13.68
N ARG A 304 -16.88 8.55 13.16
CA ARG A 304 -17.50 7.95 11.97
C ARG A 304 -16.60 8.11 10.73
N LYS A 305 -16.00 9.29 10.54
CA LYS A 305 -15.04 9.53 9.46
C LYS A 305 -13.79 8.65 9.59
N THR A 306 -13.27 8.45 10.81
CA THR A 306 -12.11 7.58 11.06
C THR A 306 -12.35 6.13 10.65
N LEU A 307 -13.58 5.62 10.75
CA LEU A 307 -13.92 4.25 10.41
C LEU A 307 -14.39 4.07 8.95
N GLN A 308 -15.00 5.10 8.35
CA GLN A 308 -15.64 5.00 7.03
C GLN A 308 -14.88 5.79 5.95
N ASP A 309 -14.81 7.11 6.09
CA ASP A 309 -14.35 8.01 5.02
C ASP A 309 -12.83 8.09 4.91
N ASN A 310 -12.11 8.18 6.04
CA ASN A 310 -10.66 8.33 6.07
C ASN A 310 -9.93 7.13 5.47
N PRO A 311 -10.28 5.86 5.80
CA PRO A 311 -9.64 4.71 5.17
C PRO A 311 -9.88 4.66 3.66
N LYS A 312 -11.10 4.97 3.22
CA LYS A 312 -11.43 5.10 1.79
C LYS A 312 -10.57 6.18 1.11
N ALA A 313 -10.45 7.34 1.75
CA ALA A 313 -9.63 8.45 1.25
C ALA A 313 -8.14 8.09 1.21
N ALA A 314 -7.62 7.30 2.16
CA ALA A 314 -6.24 6.82 2.14
C ALA A 314 -5.97 5.88 0.94
N VAL A 315 -6.90 4.98 0.63
CA VAL A 315 -6.82 4.11 -0.57
C VAL A 315 -6.85 4.94 -1.85
N LEU A 316 -7.76 5.91 -1.93
CA LEU A 316 -7.88 6.79 -3.10
C LEU A 316 -6.66 7.70 -3.27
N HIS A 317 -6.07 8.19 -2.19
CA HIS A 317 -4.84 8.97 -2.19
C HIS A 317 -3.70 8.18 -2.83
N GLY A 318 -3.50 6.93 -2.39
CA GLY A 318 -2.49 6.05 -2.95
C GLY A 318 -2.69 5.74 -4.43
N TYR A 319 -3.94 5.45 -4.82
CA TYR A 319 -4.31 5.24 -6.21
C TYR A 319 -4.03 6.47 -7.08
N ALA A 320 -4.47 7.65 -6.63
CA ALA A 320 -4.30 8.91 -7.34
C ALA A 320 -2.81 9.24 -7.57
N ILE A 321 -1.96 9.04 -6.58
CA ILE A 321 -0.55 9.43 -6.67
C ILE A 321 0.29 8.46 -7.52
N ARG A 322 0.07 7.14 -7.38
CA ARG A 322 0.97 6.13 -7.96
C ARG A 322 0.43 5.45 -9.20
N LYS A 323 -0.89 5.38 -9.37
CA LYS A 323 -1.54 4.65 -10.49
C LYS A 323 -2.15 5.57 -11.54
N THR A 324 -2.21 6.87 -11.29
CA THR A 324 -2.69 7.86 -12.25
C THR A 324 -1.56 8.78 -12.69
N HIS A 325 -1.64 9.28 -13.92
CA HIS A 325 -0.72 10.28 -14.40
C HIS A 325 -1.40 11.64 -14.33
N ARG A 326 -0.95 12.54 -13.44
CA ARG A 326 -1.55 13.87 -13.22
C ARG A 326 -3.07 13.81 -12.98
N ALA A 327 -3.52 12.90 -12.12
CA ALA A 327 -4.94 12.65 -11.83
C ALA A 327 -5.79 12.17 -13.03
N VAL A 328 -5.16 11.77 -14.14
CA VAL A 328 -5.83 11.14 -15.27
C VAL A 328 -5.78 9.63 -15.11
N ILE A 329 -6.96 9.03 -14.98
CA ILE A 329 -7.15 7.58 -14.94
C ILE A 329 -7.32 7.10 -16.39
N GLY A 330 -6.46 6.18 -16.85
CA GLY A 330 -6.67 5.51 -18.14
C GLY A 330 -7.96 4.68 -18.14
N VAL A 331 -8.59 4.52 -19.30
CA VAL A 331 -9.89 3.82 -19.42
C VAL A 331 -9.83 2.47 -18.70
N PRO A 332 -10.69 2.21 -17.69
CA PRO A 332 -10.71 0.95 -17.00
C PRO A 332 -11.08 -0.16 -17.99
N THR A 333 -10.21 -1.15 -18.16
CA THR A 333 -10.56 -2.37 -18.90
C THR A 333 -11.53 -3.16 -18.03
N ILE A 334 -12.82 -3.03 -18.32
CA ILE A 334 -13.84 -3.92 -17.76
C ILE A 334 -13.54 -5.30 -18.34
N LYS A 335 -13.03 -6.22 -17.51
CA LYS A 335 -12.99 -7.64 -17.90
C LYS A 335 -14.39 -8.21 -17.66
N PRO A 336 -15.17 -8.52 -18.70
CA PRO A 336 -16.43 -9.22 -18.50
C PRO A 336 -16.14 -10.58 -17.86
N LEU A 337 -16.86 -10.90 -16.79
CA LEU A 337 -16.79 -12.22 -16.17
C LEU A 337 -17.33 -13.26 -17.16
N GLY A 338 -16.45 -14.10 -17.70
CA GLY A 338 -16.80 -15.36 -18.33
C GLY A 338 -17.28 -15.27 -19.78
N THR A 339 -16.32 -15.27 -20.72
CA THR A 339 -16.40 -16.08 -21.93
C THR A 339 -15.01 -16.63 -22.20
N THR A 340 -14.91 -17.96 -22.18
CA THR A 340 -13.71 -18.68 -22.60
C THR A 340 -13.56 -18.50 -24.10
N GLU A 341 -12.89 -17.43 -24.54
CA GLU A 341 -12.45 -17.34 -25.93
C GLU A 341 -11.27 -18.29 -26.11
N LEU A 342 -11.57 -19.43 -26.73
CA LEU A 342 -10.59 -20.33 -27.30
C LEU A 342 -9.71 -19.52 -28.26
N VAL A 343 -8.44 -19.34 -27.90
CA VAL A 343 -7.43 -18.71 -28.73
C VAL A 343 -7.22 -19.58 -29.98
N THR A 344 -7.91 -19.28 -31.08
CA THR A 344 -7.47 -19.71 -32.41
C THR A 344 -6.42 -18.72 -32.89
N LYS A 345 -5.15 -19.13 -32.84
CA LYS A 345 -4.01 -18.34 -33.36
C LYS A 345 -4.18 -18.07 -34.87
N PRO A 346 -4.12 -16.82 -35.36
CA PRO A 346 -3.98 -16.56 -36.78
C PRO A 346 -2.55 -16.88 -37.22
N HIS A 347 -2.43 -17.68 -38.28
CA HIS A 347 -1.17 -18.02 -38.94
C HIS A 347 -0.52 -16.78 -39.58
N ASP A 348 0.71 -16.45 -39.19
CA ASP A 348 1.54 -15.45 -39.87
C ASP A 348 1.95 -15.94 -41.27
N ARG A 349 1.54 -15.21 -42.31
CA ARG A 349 2.15 -15.31 -43.65
C ARG A 349 3.33 -14.34 -43.74
N ILE A 350 4.49 -14.92 -44.00
CA ILE A 350 5.79 -14.27 -44.22
C ILE A 350 5.75 -13.43 -45.50
N VAL A 351 6.06 -12.13 -45.40
CA VAL A 351 6.59 -11.36 -46.54
C VAL A 351 7.78 -10.51 -46.08
N ALA A 352 8.92 -10.77 -46.70
CA ALA A 352 10.23 -10.21 -46.40
C ALA A 352 10.33 -8.71 -46.74
N LYS A 353 11.06 -7.97 -45.90
CA LYS A 353 11.46 -6.57 -46.12
C LYS A 353 12.63 -6.50 -47.10
N THR A 354 12.50 -5.73 -48.18
CA THR A 354 13.63 -5.25 -48.98
C THR A 354 13.76 -3.74 -48.83
N LYS A 355 14.89 -3.29 -48.27
CA LYS A 355 15.30 -1.88 -48.14
C LYS A 355 15.74 -1.31 -49.48
N ARG A 356 15.36 -0.07 -49.80
CA ARG A 356 16.14 0.83 -50.68
C ARG A 356 16.18 2.26 -50.13
N LYS A 357 17.34 2.89 -50.31
CA LYS A 357 17.76 4.25 -49.89
C LYS A 357 17.30 5.33 -50.91
N PRO A 358 17.39 6.64 -50.58
CA PRO A 358 16.69 7.74 -51.25
C PRO A 358 17.51 8.45 -52.34
N ALA A 359 16.83 9.18 -53.24
CA ALA A 359 17.42 10.13 -54.18
C ALA A 359 16.47 11.33 -54.47
N GLU A 360 17.10 12.45 -54.82
CA GLU A 360 16.69 13.87 -54.90
C GLU A 360 15.59 14.30 -55.90
N ASP A 361 15.05 15.49 -55.58
CA ASP A 361 14.56 16.62 -56.42
C ASP A 361 13.54 16.43 -57.55
N ALA A 362 12.35 17.03 -57.34
CA ALA A 362 11.80 18.11 -58.18
C ALA A 362 10.49 18.67 -57.57
N ARG A 363 10.43 20.00 -57.38
CA ARG A 363 9.23 20.82 -57.08
C ARG A 363 8.56 21.26 -58.42
N PRO A 364 7.45 22.03 -58.41
CA PRO A 364 6.18 21.91 -57.68
C PRO A 364 4.97 22.22 -58.60
N GLU A 365 3.71 21.86 -58.26
CA GLU A 365 2.56 22.64 -58.75
C GLU A 365 1.38 22.72 -57.75
N ASN A 366 0.99 23.97 -57.53
CA ASN A 366 -0.35 24.52 -57.27
C ASN A 366 -1.06 24.27 -55.93
N LEU A 367 -0.89 25.27 -55.06
CA LEU A 367 -1.70 25.63 -53.90
C LEU A 367 -2.92 26.48 -54.34
N ILE A 368 -4.11 26.11 -53.85
CA ILE A 368 -5.24 27.03 -53.66
C ILE A 368 -5.52 27.10 -52.14
N PRO A 369 -5.50 28.27 -51.49
CA PRO A 369 -5.67 28.38 -50.04
C PRO A 369 -7.14 28.65 -49.65
N ALA A 370 -7.65 27.90 -48.66
CA ALA A 370 -8.90 28.19 -47.97
C ALA A 370 -8.65 29.00 -46.68
N GLN A 371 -9.54 29.97 -46.47
CA GLN A 371 -9.48 31.11 -45.55
C GLN A 371 -9.48 30.75 -44.04
N ALA A 372 -8.85 31.62 -43.24
CA ALA A 372 -9.04 31.73 -41.79
C ALA A 372 -9.73 33.08 -41.45
N PRO A 373 -10.63 33.15 -40.46
CA PRO A 373 -11.32 34.39 -40.10
C PRO A 373 -10.51 35.27 -39.12
N SER A 374 -10.64 36.57 -39.33
CA SER A 374 -9.95 37.72 -38.72
C SER A 374 -10.50 38.15 -37.35
N GLN A 375 -9.60 38.61 -36.46
CA GLN A 375 -9.92 39.47 -35.30
C GLN A 375 -9.75 40.96 -35.68
N PRO A 376 -10.52 41.91 -35.09
CA PRO A 376 -10.37 43.34 -35.39
C PRO A 376 -9.42 44.05 -34.41
N ALA A 377 -8.55 44.91 -34.96
CA ALA A 377 -7.73 45.86 -34.21
C ALA A 377 -8.15 47.31 -34.52
N THR A 378 -8.22 48.10 -33.45
CA THR A 378 -8.61 49.52 -33.35
C THR A 378 -7.72 50.48 -34.14
N LYS A 379 -8.34 51.44 -34.84
CA LYS A 379 -7.68 52.58 -35.51
C LYS A 379 -7.70 53.83 -34.63
N ARG A 380 -6.53 54.48 -34.52
CA ARG A 380 -6.30 55.84 -34.02
C ARG A 380 -6.85 56.87 -35.02
N GLN A 381 -7.33 58.02 -34.52
CA GLN A 381 -7.33 59.29 -35.26
C GLN A 381 -6.88 60.44 -34.32
N ARG A 382 -5.99 61.27 -34.85
CA ARG A 382 -5.51 62.58 -34.37
C ARG A 382 -5.93 63.61 -35.43
N THR A 383 -6.05 64.87 -34.99
CA THR A 383 -6.28 66.19 -35.66
C THR A 383 -7.61 66.78 -35.15
N ASP A 384 -7.69 67.98 -34.58
CA ASP A 384 -6.83 69.17 -34.56
C ASP A 384 -6.71 69.79 -33.15
#